data_AF-A0A9P9D3L9-F1
#
_entry.id   AF-A0A9P9D3L9-F1
#
_cell.length_a   1.000
_cell.length_b   1.000
_cell.length_c   1.000
_cell.angle_alpha   90.00
_cell.angle_beta   90.00
_cell.angle_gamma   90.00
#
_symmetry.space_group_name_H-M   'P 1'
#
loop_
_entity.id
_entity.type
_entity.pdbx_description
1 polymer ?
#
loop_
_entity_poly.entity_id
_entity_poly.type
_entity_poly.pdbx_seq_one_letter_code
_entity_poly.pdbx_strand_id
1 'polypeptide(L)'
;MQNLMMGHASIRTFEKHYLSRRITVDTQAVVRGIRPQDALMRAACTMSRTIDPRRPQRLTAEQSASVNDLSIIRNLFDRRERLKHKLAKGATQHPQYTDINREINREKQRQRHQLLQDITERGEYEQPVRDVENQLAGVESNDDAMAAVIAVDAMGPEQKELVKAAHAPPGETPEAEIGRRSRAIGAVVAYCGIVEGRVLPSRVKRSHDCVATSGKAGTITDRVPLQ
;
A
#
# COMPACT_ATOMS: atom_id res chain seq x y z
N MET A 1 14.86 -32.09 -12.11
CA MET A 1 16.22 -31.77 -12.59
C MET A 1 17.10 -31.14 -11.50
N GLN A 2 16.72 -30.03 -10.86
CA GLN A 2 17.53 -29.39 -9.79
C GLN A 2 17.88 -30.33 -8.61
N ASN A 3 16.90 -31.04 -8.06
CA ASN A 3 17.16 -32.03 -7.01
C ASN A 3 18.13 -33.13 -7.43
N LEU A 4 18.07 -33.54 -8.71
CA LEU A 4 18.91 -34.61 -9.23
C LEU A 4 20.35 -34.12 -9.42
N MET A 5 20.54 -32.88 -9.90
CA MET A 5 21.87 -32.27 -10.01
C MET A 5 22.54 -32.04 -8.65
N MET A 6 21.75 -31.72 -7.62
CA MET A 6 22.25 -31.35 -6.29
C MET A 6 22.18 -32.52 -5.29
N GLY A 7 21.72 -33.70 -5.71
CA GLY A 7 21.66 -34.91 -4.87
C GLY A 7 20.59 -34.91 -3.77
N HIS A 8 19.52 -34.13 -3.91
CA HIS A 8 18.44 -34.06 -2.92
C HIS A 8 17.34 -35.08 -3.20
N ALA A 9 16.95 -35.83 -2.17
CA ALA A 9 15.78 -36.72 -2.23
C ALA A 9 14.44 -35.95 -2.33
N SER A 10 14.39 -34.69 -1.87
CA SER A 10 13.17 -33.87 -1.85
C SER A 10 13.43 -32.43 -2.27
N ILE A 11 12.46 -31.85 -2.99
CA ILE A 11 12.50 -30.45 -3.46
C ILE A 11 12.47 -29.48 -2.28
N ARG A 12 11.87 -29.92 -1.17
CA ARG A 12 11.77 -29.12 0.05
C ARG A 12 13.14 -28.73 0.60
N THR A 13 14.15 -29.59 0.45
CA THR A 13 15.51 -29.28 0.93
C THR A 13 16.15 -28.17 0.10
N PHE A 14 15.90 -28.16 -1.21
CA PHE A 14 16.32 -27.07 -2.10
C PHE A 14 15.58 -25.77 -1.76
N GLU A 15 14.25 -25.84 -1.61
CA GLU A 15 13.40 -24.70 -1.23
C GLU A 15 13.78 -24.08 0.11
N LYS A 16 14.21 -24.88 1.10
CA LYS A 16 14.54 -24.38 2.45
C LYS A 16 15.92 -23.74 2.55
N HIS A 17 16.90 -24.27 1.83
CA HIS A 17 18.31 -23.97 2.06
C HIS A 17 19.01 -23.27 0.90
N TYR A 18 18.49 -23.40 -0.32
CA TYR A 18 19.15 -22.91 -1.54
C TYR A 18 18.31 -21.90 -2.30
N LEU A 19 16.98 -21.95 -2.15
CA LEU A 19 16.09 -20.92 -2.66
C LEU A 19 16.15 -19.73 -1.68
N SER A 20 16.74 -18.62 -2.11
CA SER A 20 16.69 -17.39 -1.30
C SER A 20 15.23 -16.97 -1.12
N ARG A 21 14.87 -16.39 0.03
CA ARG A 21 13.50 -15.89 0.26
C ARG A 21 13.11 -14.75 -0.70
N ARG A 22 14.09 -14.21 -1.45
CA ARG A 22 13.95 -13.10 -2.37
C ARG A 22 14.74 -13.40 -3.65
N ILE A 23 14.17 -14.22 -4.53
CA ILE A 23 14.75 -14.46 -5.85
C ILE A 23 14.26 -13.38 -6.79
N THR A 24 15.12 -12.40 -7.06
CA THR A 24 14.83 -11.31 -8.01
C THR A 24 15.09 -11.69 -9.46
N VAL A 25 15.65 -12.88 -9.72
CA VAL A 25 16.13 -13.32 -11.04
C VAL A 25 15.55 -14.69 -11.38
N ASP A 26 15.13 -14.91 -12.62
CA ASP A 26 14.61 -16.20 -13.07
C ASP A 26 15.74 -17.25 -13.19
N THR A 27 16.07 -17.88 -12.07
CA THR A 27 17.17 -18.85 -11.97
C THR A 27 16.97 -20.07 -12.88
N GLN A 28 15.72 -20.46 -13.16
CA GLN A 28 15.41 -21.56 -14.07
C GLN A 28 15.70 -21.19 -15.53
N ALA A 29 15.31 -19.98 -15.96
CA ALA A 29 15.63 -19.51 -17.30
C ALA A 29 17.15 -19.38 -17.50
N VAL A 30 17.88 -18.84 -16.52
CA VAL A 30 19.35 -18.72 -16.55
C VAL A 30 20.01 -20.09 -16.71
N VAL A 31 19.63 -21.09 -15.90
CA VAL A 31 20.19 -22.45 -15.98
C VAL A 31 19.89 -23.13 -17.32
N ARG A 32 18.74 -22.82 -17.93
CA ARG A 32 18.34 -23.38 -19.23
C ARG A 32 18.88 -22.60 -20.44
N GLY A 33 19.59 -21.50 -20.22
CA GLY A 33 20.03 -20.59 -21.30
C GLY A 33 18.86 -19.91 -22.02
N ILE A 34 17.71 -19.80 -21.37
CA ILE A 34 16.50 -19.14 -21.89
C ILE A 34 16.47 -17.71 -21.36
N ARG A 35 15.89 -16.79 -22.12
CA ARG A 35 15.71 -15.40 -21.70
C ARG A 35 14.93 -15.33 -20.36
N PRO A 36 15.53 -14.77 -19.29
CA PRO A 36 14.87 -14.60 -18.00
C PRO A 36 13.62 -13.71 -18.06
N GLN A 37 12.59 -14.07 -17.29
CA GLN A 37 11.39 -13.23 -17.14
C GLN A 37 11.55 -12.21 -16.00
N ASP A 38 12.54 -11.33 -16.10
CA ASP A 38 12.92 -10.41 -15.01
C ASP A 38 11.77 -9.47 -14.58
N ALA A 39 10.93 -9.05 -15.53
CA ALA A 39 9.76 -8.23 -15.23
C ALA A 39 8.74 -8.97 -14.34
N LEU A 40 8.52 -10.27 -14.60
CA LEU A 40 7.61 -11.11 -13.82
C LEU A 40 8.19 -11.42 -12.44
N MET A 41 9.48 -11.75 -12.36
CA MET A 41 10.18 -11.98 -11.09
C MET A 41 10.16 -10.73 -10.22
N ARG A 42 10.48 -9.57 -10.81
CA ARG A 42 10.42 -8.29 -10.11
C ARG A 42 9.00 -7.97 -9.66
N ALA A 43 7.99 -8.17 -10.50
CA ALA A 43 6.59 -7.96 -10.13
C ALA A 43 6.18 -8.84 -8.93
N ALA A 44 6.43 -10.15 -8.99
CA ALA A 44 6.11 -11.09 -7.91
C ALA A 44 6.82 -10.72 -6.59
N CYS A 45 8.10 -10.34 -6.65
CA CYS A 45 8.85 -9.91 -5.47
C CYS A 45 8.44 -8.52 -4.94
N THR A 46 7.83 -7.67 -5.78
CA THR A 46 7.32 -6.34 -5.35
C THR A 46 5.94 -6.40 -4.71
N MET A 47 5.17 -7.48 -4.88
CA MET A 47 3.84 -7.61 -4.28
C MET A 47 3.87 -7.53 -2.75
N SER A 48 4.80 -8.24 -2.10
CA SER A 48 4.98 -8.12 -0.65
C SER A 48 5.38 -6.71 -0.23
N ARG A 49 6.10 -5.98 -1.09
CA ARG A 49 6.52 -4.60 -0.82
C ARG A 49 5.36 -3.61 -0.83
N THR A 50 4.23 -3.92 -1.47
CA THR A 50 3.04 -3.03 -1.43
C THR A 50 2.21 -3.20 -0.15
N ILE A 51 2.43 -4.29 0.58
CA ILE A 51 1.69 -4.64 1.80
C ILE A 51 2.40 -4.10 3.05
N ASP A 52 3.74 -3.96 2.98
CA ASP A 52 4.54 -3.46 4.09
C ASP A 52 4.10 -2.04 4.53
N PRO A 53 3.59 -1.87 5.77
CA PRO A 53 3.16 -0.58 6.28
C PRO A 53 4.32 0.39 6.51
N ARG A 54 5.54 -0.10 6.73
CA ARG A 54 6.74 0.72 6.96
C ARG A 54 7.23 1.38 5.68
N ARG A 55 6.82 0.86 4.52
CA ARG A 55 7.24 1.39 3.23
C ARG A 55 6.59 2.74 2.98
N PRO A 56 7.36 3.81 2.65
CA PRO A 56 6.78 5.09 2.28
C PRO A 56 5.91 4.96 1.01
N GLN A 57 4.59 5.11 1.16
CA GLN A 57 3.63 5.05 0.04
C GLN A 57 3.14 6.43 -0.41
N ARG A 58 3.32 7.45 0.43
CA ARG A 58 2.86 8.81 0.18
C ARG A 58 3.86 9.80 0.74
N LEU A 59 3.96 10.95 0.10
CA LEU A 59 4.69 12.09 0.64
C LEU A 59 3.95 12.66 1.85
N THR A 60 4.70 13.10 2.85
CA THR A 60 4.15 13.92 3.93
C THR A 60 3.70 15.28 3.39
N ALA A 61 2.88 16.00 4.16
CA ALA A 61 2.44 17.35 3.78
C ALA A 61 3.64 18.29 3.57
N GLU A 62 4.65 18.20 4.42
CA GLU A 62 5.89 18.98 4.35
C GLU A 62 6.71 18.64 3.10
N GLN A 63 6.90 17.35 2.79
CA GLN A 63 7.59 16.91 1.58
C GLN A 63 6.84 17.32 0.30
N SER A 64 5.52 17.26 0.32
CA SER A 64 4.69 17.72 -0.79
C SER A 64 4.73 19.24 -0.96
N ALA A 65 4.93 19.98 0.14
CA ALA A 65 5.05 21.43 0.13
C ALA A 65 6.43 21.89 -0.35
N SER A 66 7.51 21.20 -0.01
CA SER A 66 8.88 21.54 -0.43
C SER A 66 9.07 21.53 -1.95
N VAL A 67 8.26 20.74 -2.67
CA VAL A 67 8.22 20.76 -4.14
C VAL A 67 7.90 22.16 -4.68
N ASN A 68 7.11 22.97 -3.98
CA ASN A 68 6.79 24.33 -4.42
C ASN A 68 8.00 25.28 -4.39
N ASP A 69 9.04 24.96 -3.63
CA ASP A 69 10.25 25.77 -3.51
C ASP A 69 11.26 25.54 -4.63
N LEU A 70 11.03 24.54 -5.49
CA LEU A 70 11.89 24.23 -6.62
C LEU A 70 11.93 25.41 -7.61
N SER A 71 13.13 25.72 -8.10
CA SER A 71 13.38 26.83 -9.03
C SER A 71 12.53 26.75 -10.28
N ILE A 72 12.33 25.56 -10.84
CA ILE A 72 11.48 25.32 -12.02
C ILE A 72 10.04 25.79 -11.76
N ILE A 73 9.48 25.44 -10.60
CA ILE A 73 8.11 25.80 -10.24
C ILE A 73 8.00 27.30 -9.95
N ARG A 74 8.99 27.89 -9.27
CA ARG A 74 9.06 29.35 -9.05
C ARG A 74 9.13 30.12 -10.37
N ASN A 75 9.95 29.67 -11.32
CA ASN A 75 10.05 30.28 -12.65
C ASN A 75 8.72 30.22 -13.43
N LEU A 76 7.98 29.12 -13.31
CA LEU A 76 6.65 28.99 -13.93
C LEU A 76 5.63 29.92 -13.27
N PHE A 77 5.69 30.10 -11.95
CA PHE A 77 4.88 31.10 -11.25
C PHE A 77 5.20 32.52 -11.71
N ASP A 78 6.48 32.88 -11.82
CA ASP A 78 6.90 34.21 -12.30
C ASP A 78 6.41 34.45 -13.73
N ARG A 79 6.52 33.45 -14.61
CA ARG A 79 6.01 33.52 -15.98
C ARG A 79 4.50 33.73 -16.00
N ARG A 80 3.75 33.05 -15.12
CA ARG A 80 2.31 33.23 -14.97
C ARG A 80 1.95 34.65 -14.53
N GLU A 81 2.62 35.18 -13.51
CA GLU A 81 2.35 36.53 -13.01
C GLU A 81 2.68 37.61 -14.05
N ARG A 82 3.82 37.47 -14.76
CA ARG A 82 4.14 38.36 -15.90
C ARG A 82 3.06 38.35 -16.97
N LEU A 83 2.50 37.18 -17.28
CA LEU A 83 1.43 37.04 -18.27
C LEU A 83 0.12 37.67 -17.78
N LYS A 84 -0.19 37.52 -16.48
CA LYS A 84 -1.34 38.15 -15.84
C LYS A 84 -1.26 39.68 -15.90
N HIS A 85 -0.10 40.26 -15.61
CA HIS A 85 0.12 41.71 -15.73
C HIS A 85 -0.02 42.21 -17.17
N LYS A 86 0.49 41.45 -18.16
CA LYS A 86 0.39 41.82 -19.58
C LYS A 86 -1.04 41.79 -20.10
N LEU A 87 -1.86 40.83 -19.66
CA LEU A 87 -3.23 40.66 -20.15
C LEU A 87 -4.28 41.49 -19.41
N ALA A 88 -3.97 42.02 -18.23
CA ALA A 88 -4.90 42.81 -17.42
C ALA A 88 -6.26 42.12 -17.20
N LYS A 89 -7.36 42.68 -17.72
CA LYS A 89 -8.73 42.16 -17.53
C LYS A 89 -8.94 40.90 -18.38
N GLY A 90 -9.41 39.82 -17.74
CA GLY A 90 -9.70 38.55 -18.42
C GLY A 90 -8.52 37.59 -18.54
N ALA A 91 -7.37 37.90 -17.93
CA ALA A 91 -6.17 37.05 -17.99
C ALA A 91 -6.44 35.59 -17.60
N THR A 92 -7.31 35.34 -16.62
CA THR A 92 -7.64 33.99 -16.14
C THR A 92 -8.33 33.12 -17.20
N GLN A 93 -9.08 33.72 -18.13
CA GLN A 93 -9.79 33.01 -19.20
C GLN A 93 -8.92 32.84 -20.45
N HIS A 94 -7.75 33.47 -20.49
CA HIS A 94 -6.91 33.42 -21.67
C HIS A 94 -6.22 32.06 -21.82
N PRO A 95 -6.18 31.48 -23.04
CA PRO A 95 -5.59 30.16 -23.28
C PRO A 95 -4.17 30.02 -22.70
N GLN A 96 -3.30 30.99 -22.96
CA GLN A 96 -1.91 30.96 -22.47
C GLN A 96 -1.80 30.95 -20.94
N TYR A 97 -2.74 31.59 -20.22
CA TYR A 97 -2.76 31.55 -18.75
C TYR A 97 -3.19 30.17 -18.25
N THR A 98 -4.19 29.57 -18.90
CA THR A 98 -4.64 28.21 -18.58
C THR A 98 -3.57 27.17 -18.87
N ASP A 99 -2.80 27.35 -19.95
CA ASP A 99 -1.71 26.46 -20.33
C ASP A 99 -0.55 26.51 -19.34
N ILE A 100 -0.16 27.71 -18.88
CA ILE A 100 0.86 27.84 -17.82
C ILE A 100 0.38 27.19 -16.51
N ASN A 101 -0.90 27.32 -16.14
CA ASN A 101 -1.41 26.62 -14.95
C ASN A 101 -1.38 25.09 -15.11
N ARG A 102 -1.70 24.58 -16.31
CA ARG A 102 -1.56 23.15 -16.62
C ARG A 102 -0.11 22.72 -16.52
N GLU A 103 0.83 23.52 -17.03
CA GLU A 103 2.28 23.28 -16.94
C GLU A 103 2.76 23.24 -15.49
N ILE A 104 2.36 24.22 -14.66
CA ILE A 104 2.65 24.23 -13.22
C ILE A 104 2.15 22.96 -12.54
N ASN A 105 0.91 22.56 -12.81
CA ASN A 105 0.32 21.37 -12.19
C ASN A 105 1.02 20.08 -12.64
N ARG A 106 1.37 19.97 -13.93
CA ARG A 106 2.11 18.84 -14.48
C ARG A 106 3.50 18.73 -13.85
N GLU A 107 4.24 19.84 -13.76
CA GLU A 107 5.57 19.85 -13.14
C GLU A 107 5.49 19.54 -11.64
N LYS A 108 4.55 20.13 -10.89
CA LYS A 108 4.34 19.76 -9.48
C LYS A 108 4.08 18.28 -9.30
N GLN A 109 3.24 17.69 -10.15
CA GLN A 109 2.93 16.27 -10.09
C GLN A 109 4.16 15.42 -10.43
N ARG A 110 4.92 15.81 -11.46
CA ARG A 110 6.16 15.14 -11.85
C ARG A 110 7.20 15.15 -10.73
N GLN A 111 7.43 16.32 -10.12
CA GLN A 111 8.38 16.49 -9.03
C GLN A 111 7.96 15.71 -7.78
N ARG A 112 6.66 15.68 -7.44
CA ARG A 112 6.14 14.84 -6.35
C ARG A 112 6.34 13.35 -6.63
N HIS A 113 6.11 12.92 -7.88
CA HIS A 113 6.31 11.52 -8.25
C HIS A 113 7.78 11.12 -8.14
N GLN A 114 8.68 11.97 -8.63
CA GLN A 114 10.12 11.75 -8.54
C GLN A 114 10.60 11.73 -7.08
N LEU A 115 10.17 12.69 -6.26
CA LEU A 115 10.50 12.71 -4.84
C LEU A 115 10.00 11.47 -4.10
N LEU A 116 8.79 11.00 -4.43
CA LEU A 116 8.26 9.77 -3.85
C LEU A 116 9.10 8.56 -4.26
N GLN A 117 9.49 8.46 -5.53
CA GLN A 117 10.38 7.39 -6.00
C GLN A 117 11.71 7.41 -5.23
N ASP A 118 12.36 8.57 -5.12
CA ASP A 118 13.64 8.71 -4.41
C ASP A 118 13.53 8.29 -2.93
N ILE A 119 12.48 8.70 -2.24
CA ILE A 119 12.23 8.32 -0.84
C ILE A 119 11.96 6.82 -0.73
N THR A 120 11.14 6.27 -1.63
CA THR A 120 10.84 4.83 -1.64
C THR A 120 12.10 4.02 -1.89
N GLU A 121 12.92 4.39 -2.89
CA GLU A 121 14.17 3.71 -3.22
C GLU A 121 15.17 3.77 -2.06
N ARG A 122 15.38 4.94 -1.45
CA ARG A 122 16.25 5.06 -0.26
C ARG A 122 15.75 4.20 0.89
N GLY A 123 14.45 4.24 1.17
CA GLY A 123 13.83 3.40 2.20
C GLY A 123 14.02 1.90 1.96
N GLU A 124 14.02 1.44 0.71
CA GLU A 124 14.26 0.02 0.40
C GLU A 124 15.66 -0.46 0.80
N TYR A 125 16.67 0.43 0.79
CA TYR A 125 18.03 0.11 1.22
C TYR A 125 18.28 0.38 2.70
N GLU A 126 17.71 1.46 3.24
CA GLU A 126 17.90 1.85 4.64
C GLU A 126 17.14 0.96 5.61
N GLN A 127 15.92 0.52 5.25
CA GLN A 127 15.06 -0.25 6.15
C GLN A 127 15.73 -1.55 6.64
N PRO A 128 16.32 -2.39 5.76
CA PRO A 128 17.04 -3.58 6.21
C PRO A 128 18.23 -3.30 7.13
N VAL A 129 18.93 -2.18 6.91
CA VAL A 129 20.08 -1.79 7.75
C VAL A 129 19.59 -1.44 9.15
N ARG A 130 18.54 -0.62 9.25
CA ARG A 130 17.92 -0.27 10.53
C ARG A 130 17.36 -1.50 11.25
N ASP A 131 16.76 -2.44 10.52
CA ASP A 131 16.25 -3.68 11.09
C ASP A 131 17.39 -4.51 11.73
N VAL A 132 18.55 -4.60 11.06
CA VAL A 132 19.74 -5.28 11.61
C VAL A 132 20.30 -4.55 12.82
N GLU A 133 20.40 -3.23 12.78
CA GLU A 133 20.87 -2.42 13.91
C GLU A 133 19.97 -2.58 15.14
N ASN A 134 18.64 -2.56 14.94
CA ASN A 134 17.67 -2.77 16.01
C ASN A 134 17.77 -4.18 16.63
N GLN A 135 17.96 -5.20 15.78
CA GLN A 135 18.19 -6.58 16.25
C GLN A 135 19.43 -6.68 17.14
N LEU A 136 20.54 -6.05 16.74
CA LEU A 136 21.77 -6.02 17.52
C LEU A 136 21.61 -5.23 18.82
N ALA A 137 20.78 -4.19 18.81
CA ALA A 137 20.43 -3.40 19.99
C ALA A 137 19.43 -4.10 20.93
N GLY A 138 18.86 -5.25 20.54
CA GLY A 138 17.84 -5.96 21.31
C GLY A 138 16.50 -5.22 21.39
N VAL A 139 16.24 -4.30 20.45
CA VAL A 139 15.00 -3.52 20.40
C VAL A 139 13.95 -4.31 19.61
N GLU A 140 12.86 -4.72 20.26
CA GLU A 140 11.71 -5.29 19.56
C GLU A 140 10.99 -4.21 18.74
N SER A 141 10.74 -4.48 17.46
CA SER A 141 10.16 -3.53 16.51
C SER A 141 8.66 -3.31 16.76
N ASN A 142 8.30 -2.24 17.48
CA ASN A 142 6.91 -1.84 17.77
C ASN A 142 6.01 -1.66 16.54
N ASP A 143 6.58 -1.40 15.37
CA ASP A 143 5.83 -1.25 14.12
C ASP A 143 5.11 -2.54 13.69
N ASP A 144 5.62 -3.73 14.07
CA ASP A 144 4.93 -5.00 13.79
C ASP A 144 3.65 -5.12 14.63
N ALA A 145 3.62 -4.50 15.81
CA ALA A 145 2.44 -4.46 16.66
C ALA A 145 1.31 -3.62 16.04
N MET A 146 1.63 -2.46 15.43
CA MET A 146 0.62 -1.64 14.75
C MET A 146 0.06 -2.31 13.50
N ALA A 147 0.92 -2.97 12.71
CA ALA A 147 0.51 -3.77 11.56
C ALA A 147 -0.39 -4.94 12.00
N ALA A 148 -0.03 -5.61 13.09
CA ALA A 148 -0.83 -6.67 13.69
C ALA A 148 -2.19 -6.16 14.21
N VAL A 149 -2.23 -4.98 14.82
CA VAL A 149 -3.49 -4.34 15.28
C VAL A 149 -4.42 -4.03 14.10
N ILE A 150 -3.89 -3.45 13.02
CA ILE A 150 -4.68 -3.16 11.80
C ILE A 150 -5.18 -4.46 11.16
N ALA A 151 -4.33 -5.48 11.10
CA ALA A 151 -4.72 -6.80 10.59
C ALA A 151 -5.81 -7.43 11.45
N VAL A 152 -5.70 -7.35 12.78
CA VAL A 152 -6.71 -7.83 13.71
C VAL A 152 -8.02 -7.06 13.48
N ASP A 153 -8.04 -5.74 13.38
CA ASP A 153 -9.29 -4.97 13.22
C ASP A 153 -10.07 -5.28 11.93
N ALA A 154 -9.39 -5.71 10.86
CA ALA A 154 -10.01 -6.15 9.62
C ALA A 154 -10.60 -7.58 9.67
N MET A 155 -10.27 -8.37 10.69
CA MET A 155 -10.72 -9.76 10.83
C MET A 155 -12.13 -9.85 11.44
N GLY A 156 -12.92 -10.79 10.94
CA GLY A 156 -14.16 -11.23 11.59
C GLY A 156 -13.90 -11.81 12.98
N PRO A 157 -14.91 -11.85 13.88
CA PRO A 157 -14.70 -12.25 15.27
C PRO A 157 -14.11 -13.67 15.41
N GLU A 158 -14.50 -14.59 14.54
CA GLU A 158 -14.02 -15.98 14.57
C GLU A 158 -12.61 -16.11 13.98
N GLN A 159 -12.24 -15.25 13.03
CA GLN A 159 -10.88 -15.17 12.50
C GLN A 159 -9.93 -14.55 13.53
N LYS A 160 -10.38 -13.53 14.27
CA LYS A 160 -9.64 -12.97 15.43
C LYS A 160 -9.39 -14.04 16.49
N GLU A 161 -10.42 -14.80 16.84
CA GLU A 161 -10.31 -15.85 17.86
C GLU A 161 -9.42 -17.00 17.39
N LEU A 162 -9.50 -17.39 16.11
CA LEU A 162 -8.59 -18.37 15.51
C LEU A 162 -7.13 -17.94 15.61
N VAL A 163 -6.82 -16.71 15.17
CA VAL A 163 -5.44 -16.19 15.23
C VAL A 163 -4.95 -16.13 16.67
N LYS A 164 -5.77 -15.62 17.59
CA LYS A 164 -5.43 -15.55 19.02
C LYS A 164 -5.19 -16.93 19.63
N ALA A 165 -6.05 -17.91 19.36
CA ALA A 165 -5.92 -19.25 19.91
C ALA A 165 -4.74 -20.03 19.31
N ALA A 166 -4.43 -19.81 18.02
CA ALA A 166 -3.30 -20.42 17.34
C ALA A 166 -1.94 -19.86 17.79
N HIS A 167 -1.87 -18.58 18.13
CA HIS A 167 -0.64 -17.91 18.60
C HIS A 167 -0.54 -17.84 20.13
N ALA A 168 -1.44 -18.49 20.87
CA ALA A 168 -1.37 -18.53 22.32
C ALA A 168 -0.08 -19.22 22.80
N PRO A 169 0.57 -18.71 23.85
CA PRO A 169 1.80 -19.31 24.37
C PRO A 169 1.54 -20.75 24.86
N PRO A 170 2.58 -21.61 24.89
CA PRO A 170 2.49 -22.95 25.46
C PRO A 170 2.03 -22.92 26.92
N GLY A 171 1.21 -23.91 27.31
CA GLY A 171 0.83 -24.06 28.71
C GLY A 171 2.02 -24.51 29.57
N GLU A 172 2.17 -23.93 30.75
CA GLU A 172 3.24 -24.31 31.71
C GLU A 172 2.98 -25.69 32.35
N THR A 173 1.73 -26.16 32.30
CA THR A 173 1.32 -27.48 32.79
C THR A 173 0.65 -28.30 31.67
N PRO A 174 0.65 -29.64 31.78
CA PRO A 174 -0.05 -30.51 30.84
C PRO A 174 -1.53 -30.14 30.68
N GLU A 175 -2.22 -29.81 31.78
CA GLU A 175 -3.63 -29.43 31.78
C GLU A 175 -3.86 -28.10 31.07
N ALA A 176 -2.99 -27.11 31.29
CA ALA A 176 -3.05 -25.83 30.61
C ALA A 176 -2.79 -25.97 29.10
N GLU A 177 -1.87 -26.84 28.71
CA GLU A 177 -1.55 -27.15 27.32
C GLU A 177 -2.71 -27.88 26.62
N ILE A 178 -3.35 -28.85 27.29
CA ILE A 178 -4.56 -29.52 26.80
C ILE A 178 -5.68 -28.49 26.61
N GLY A 179 -5.90 -27.60 27.58
CA GLY A 179 -6.87 -26.51 27.48
C GLY A 179 -6.57 -25.56 26.30
N ARG A 180 -5.30 -25.19 26.09
CA ARG A 180 -4.90 -24.36 24.94
C ARG A 180 -5.19 -25.05 23.61
N ARG A 181 -4.85 -26.33 23.48
CA ARG A 181 -5.12 -27.13 22.27
C ARG A 181 -6.61 -27.24 21.98
N SER A 182 -7.42 -27.55 22.99
CA SER A 182 -8.87 -27.63 22.85
C SER A 182 -9.48 -26.30 22.41
N ARG A 183 -9.01 -25.17 22.96
CA ARG A 183 -9.42 -23.83 22.51
C ARG A 183 -9.04 -23.57 21.05
N ALA A 184 -7.82 -23.90 20.64
CA ALA A 184 -7.38 -23.74 19.26
C ALA A 184 -8.20 -24.60 18.28
N ILE A 185 -8.48 -25.86 18.63
CA ILE A 185 -9.35 -26.75 17.83
C ILE A 185 -10.75 -26.16 17.70
N GLY A 186 -11.34 -25.69 18.81
CA GLY A 186 -12.65 -25.05 18.81
C GLY A 186 -12.69 -23.80 17.91
N ALA A 187 -11.66 -22.97 17.95
CA ALA A 187 -11.56 -21.78 17.11
C ALA A 187 -11.41 -22.12 15.60
N VAL A 188 -10.67 -23.18 15.26
CA VAL A 188 -10.59 -23.69 13.87
C VAL A 188 -11.96 -24.14 13.39
N VAL A 189 -12.67 -24.94 14.18
CA VAL A 189 -14.01 -25.43 13.83
C VAL A 189 -14.99 -24.27 13.63
N ALA A 190 -14.97 -23.28 14.53
CA ALA A 190 -15.82 -22.10 14.44
C ALA A 190 -15.56 -21.30 13.16
N TYR A 191 -14.29 -21.08 12.81
CA TYR A 191 -13.91 -20.37 11.59
C TYR A 191 -14.24 -21.14 10.31
N CYS A 192 -14.08 -22.47 10.28
CA CYS A 192 -14.44 -23.30 9.12
C CYS A 192 -15.93 -23.24 8.76
N GLY A 193 -16.80 -22.83 9.69
CA GLY A 193 -18.23 -22.61 9.43
C GLY A 193 -18.55 -21.31 8.68
N ILE A 194 -17.57 -20.45 8.43
CA ILE A 194 -17.75 -19.13 7.84
C ILE A 194 -17.46 -19.16 6.34
N VAL A 195 -18.38 -18.60 5.58
CA VAL A 195 -18.14 -18.29 4.16
C VAL A 195 -17.47 -16.92 4.10
N GLU A 196 -16.15 -16.88 3.90
CA GLU A 196 -15.47 -15.63 3.60
C GLU A 196 -16.02 -15.05 2.29
N GLY A 197 -16.44 -13.77 2.33
CA GLY A 197 -17.03 -13.12 1.18
C GLY A 197 -16.10 -13.15 -0.04
N ARG A 198 -16.68 -13.19 -1.26
CA ARG A 198 -15.89 -13.01 -2.48
C ARG A 198 -15.08 -11.71 -2.36
N VAL A 199 -13.80 -11.77 -2.69
CA VAL A 199 -12.95 -10.58 -2.86
C VAL A 199 -13.60 -9.73 -3.96
N LEU A 200 -14.45 -8.78 -3.59
CA LEU A 200 -14.93 -7.78 -4.52
C LEU A 200 -13.70 -6.93 -4.86
N PRO A 201 -13.29 -6.84 -6.14
CA PRO A 201 -12.19 -5.97 -6.53
C PRO A 201 -12.49 -4.57 -6.01
N SER A 202 -11.53 -4.02 -5.25
CA SER A 202 -11.60 -2.73 -4.60
C SER A 202 -12.33 -1.73 -5.48
N ARG A 203 -13.47 -1.25 -4.97
CA ARG A 203 -14.33 -0.26 -5.60
C ARG A 203 -13.46 0.89 -6.11
N VAL A 204 -13.33 0.99 -7.44
CA VAL A 204 -12.76 2.17 -8.11
C VAL A 204 -13.46 3.39 -7.52
N LYS A 205 -12.67 4.33 -6.98
CA LYS A 205 -13.15 5.62 -6.47
C LYS A 205 -14.11 6.22 -7.51
N ARG A 206 -15.40 6.33 -7.16
CA ARG A 206 -16.31 7.20 -7.90
C ARG A 206 -15.80 8.62 -7.68
N SER A 207 -15.45 9.29 -8.76
CA SER A 207 -15.30 10.74 -8.80
C SER A 207 -16.61 11.35 -8.26
N HIS A 208 -16.49 12.15 -7.21
CA HIS A 208 -17.55 13.09 -6.87
C HIS A 208 -17.40 14.25 -7.85
N ASP A 209 -18.14 14.17 -8.96
CA ASP A 209 -18.42 15.35 -9.75
C ASP A 209 -19.42 16.21 -8.98
N CYS A 210 -19.00 17.44 -8.75
CA CYS A 210 -19.77 18.51 -8.16
C CYS A 210 -20.93 18.88 -9.09
N VAL A 211 -22.17 18.85 -8.60
CA VAL A 211 -23.24 19.68 -9.13
C VAL A 211 -23.82 20.49 -7.98
N ALA A 212 -23.43 21.76 -7.96
CA ALA A 212 -24.13 22.79 -7.23
C ALA A 212 -25.20 23.39 -8.16
N THR A 213 -26.46 23.38 -7.72
CA THR A 213 -27.41 24.45 -8.06
C THR A 213 -28.23 24.74 -6.82
N SER A 214 -28.11 25.99 -6.37
CA SER A 214 -28.80 26.57 -5.23
C SER A 214 -30.14 27.19 -5.64
N GLY A 215 -31.08 27.19 -4.69
CA GLY A 215 -32.14 28.19 -4.55
C GLY A 215 -33.42 27.92 -5.35
N LYS A 216 -34.63 28.22 -4.86
CA LYS A 216 -35.10 28.85 -3.61
C LYS A 216 -36.60 28.51 -3.43
N ALA A 217 -37.04 28.72 -2.20
CA ALA A 217 -38.37 28.57 -1.61
C ALA A 217 -39.58 29.09 -2.41
N GLY A 218 -40.75 28.48 -2.12
CA GLY A 218 -42.08 28.99 -2.44
C GLY A 218 -43.18 28.09 -1.87
N THR A 219 -43.62 28.39 -0.65
CA THR A 219 -44.81 27.87 0.04
C THR A 219 -46.09 28.12 -0.76
N ILE A 220 -47.10 27.23 -0.66
CA ILE A 220 -48.53 27.55 -0.41
C ILE A 220 -49.37 26.24 -0.36
N THR A 221 -50.27 26.25 0.62
CA THR A 221 -51.41 25.38 0.98
C THR A 221 -52.32 25.01 -0.22
N ASP A 222 -53.15 23.95 -0.24
CA ASP A 222 -54.20 23.59 0.71
C ASP A 222 -54.90 22.26 0.28
N ARG A 223 -55.48 21.56 1.28
CA ARG A 223 -56.69 20.67 1.28
C ARG A 223 -56.86 19.40 0.38
N VAL A 224 -57.01 18.29 1.12
CA VAL A 224 -57.66 16.96 0.92
C VAL A 224 -59.18 17.08 0.59
N PRO A 225 -60.03 16.05 0.24
CA PRO A 225 -59.89 14.61 -0.14
C PRO A 225 -60.70 14.09 -1.37
N LEU A 226 -60.47 12.80 -1.70
CA LEU A 226 -61.39 11.70 -2.11
C LEU A 226 -62.34 11.86 -3.32
N GLN A 227 -62.18 10.95 -4.29
CA GLN A 227 -63.20 9.96 -4.68
C GLN A 227 -62.53 8.60 -4.92
#